data_AF-A0A3A8JK78-F1
#
_entry.id   AF-A0A3A8JK78-F1
#
_cell.length_a   1.000
_cell.length_b   1.000
_cell.length_c   1.000
_cell.angle_alpha   90.00
_cell.angle_beta   90.00
_cell.angle_gamma   90.00
#
_symmetry.space_group_name_H-M   'P 1'
#
loop_
_entity.id
_entity.type
_entity.pdbx_description
1 polymer ?
#
loop_
_entity_poly.entity_id
_entity_poly.type
_entity_poly.pdbx_seq_one_letter_code
_entity_poly.pdbx_strand_id
1 'polypeptide(L)'
;AARAFVMLTMAALGGTAQTLATRVSTLPGSAQAALVGAEQGGFRLVAAAEVSAVAVSASGEVTLALAPNAVAMSPKGRNVSAPVEVHVHHIATNKWWEATHQGGPWSPRFQELFDRAGMSLDDEVNTVRVRGHQGPHPREYHEEVYERLNKALGRCRSIQKCSEALVEELQSLGAEISTQNSRLNLLVTQP
;
A
#
# COMPACT_ATOMS: atom_id res chain seq x y z
N ALA A 1 -5.39 0.83 31.87
CA ALA A 1 -4.69 2.04 32.39
C ALA A 1 -4.19 2.95 31.27
N ALA A 2 -3.31 2.50 30.37
CA ALA A 2 -2.75 3.33 29.28
C ALA A 2 -3.80 3.99 28.36
N ARG A 3 -4.87 3.27 28.00
CA ARG A 3 -5.99 3.78 27.17
C ARG A 3 -6.73 4.96 27.79
N ALA A 4 -6.96 4.93 29.11
CA ALA A 4 -7.61 6.02 29.82
C ALA A 4 -6.67 7.22 29.95
N PHE A 5 -5.36 6.97 30.12
CA PHE A 5 -4.35 8.01 30.25
C PHE A 5 -4.19 8.81 28.95
N VAL A 6 -4.13 8.14 27.78
CA VAL A 6 -4.02 8.78 26.45
C VAL A 6 -5.26 9.60 26.09
N MET A 7 -6.47 9.09 26.37
CA MET A 7 -7.70 9.86 26.11
C MET A 7 -7.85 11.05 27.07
N LEU A 8 -7.48 10.89 28.35
CA LEU A 8 -7.52 11.98 29.33
C LEU A 8 -6.48 13.07 29.01
N THR A 9 -5.30 12.71 28.50
CA THR A 9 -4.28 13.68 28.08
C THR A 9 -4.64 14.42 26.79
N MET A 10 -5.29 13.76 25.81
CA MET A 10 -5.81 14.47 24.62
C MET A 10 -6.97 15.42 24.97
N ALA A 11 -7.86 15.02 25.89
CA ALA A 11 -8.95 15.88 26.35
C ALA A 11 -8.46 17.11 27.15
N ALA A 12 -7.40 16.95 27.96
CA ALA A 12 -6.85 18.04 28.78
C ALA A 12 -5.97 19.04 27.99
N LEU A 13 -5.35 18.60 26.89
CA LEU A 13 -4.43 19.44 26.09
C LEU A 13 -5.10 20.17 24.92
N GLY A 14 -6.38 19.90 24.63
CA GLY A 14 -7.18 20.63 23.64
C GLY A 14 -6.55 20.67 22.23
N GLY A 15 -5.76 19.66 21.86
CA GLY A 15 -4.88 19.75 20.69
C GLY A 15 -4.53 18.42 20.05
N THR A 16 -4.10 18.51 18.80
CA THR A 16 -3.76 17.42 17.88
C THR A 16 -2.56 16.59 18.37
N ALA A 17 -2.25 15.48 17.68
CA ALA A 17 -1.09 14.64 17.97
C ALA A 17 0.24 15.41 18.08
N GLN A 18 0.38 16.54 17.38
CA GLN A 18 1.56 17.43 17.42
C GLN A 18 1.69 18.17 18.77
N THR A 19 0.58 18.62 19.35
CA THR A 19 0.58 19.26 20.68
C THR A 19 0.94 18.24 21.76
N LEU A 20 0.46 17.01 21.62
CA LEU A 20 0.84 15.92 22.51
C LEU A 20 2.34 15.59 22.37
N ALA A 21 2.86 15.46 21.15
CA ALA A 21 4.26 15.13 20.89
C ALA A 21 5.25 16.16 21.49
N THR A 22 4.89 17.44 21.50
CA THR A 22 5.73 18.52 22.06
C THR A 22 5.66 18.62 23.59
N ARG A 23 4.60 18.11 24.22
CA ARG A 23 4.38 18.24 25.67
C ARG A 23 4.46 16.92 26.42
N VAL A 24 4.53 15.78 25.73
CA VAL A 24 4.49 14.46 26.39
C VAL A 24 5.63 14.28 27.40
N SER A 25 6.82 14.83 27.13
CA SER A 25 7.98 14.78 28.03
C SER A 25 7.84 15.69 29.25
N THR A 26 6.94 16.68 29.23
CA THR A 26 6.70 17.59 30.35
C THR A 26 5.53 17.13 31.24
N LEU A 27 4.82 16.07 30.85
CA LEU A 27 3.73 15.51 31.63
C LEU A 27 4.24 14.72 32.85
N PRO A 28 3.58 14.83 34.01
CA PRO A 28 3.89 14.01 35.19
C PRO A 28 3.78 12.51 34.87
N GLY A 29 4.81 11.74 35.22
CA GLY A 29 4.84 10.28 35.01
C GLY A 29 5.23 9.82 33.60
N SER A 30 5.55 10.74 32.68
CA SER A 30 5.99 10.42 31.32
C SER A 30 7.28 9.60 31.28
N ALA A 31 8.22 9.86 32.19
CA ALA A 31 9.46 9.09 32.32
C ALA A 31 9.21 7.64 32.74
N GLN A 32 8.35 7.40 33.74
CA GLN A 32 7.95 6.07 34.17
C GLN A 32 7.15 5.34 33.07
N ALA A 33 6.26 6.04 32.37
CA ALA A 33 5.53 5.49 31.23
C ALA A 33 6.47 5.11 30.06
N ALA A 34 7.50 5.92 29.80
CA ALA A 34 8.51 5.64 28.79
C ALA A 34 9.39 4.43 29.16
N LEU A 35 9.73 4.26 30.45
CA LEU A 35 10.44 3.08 30.96
C LEU A 35 9.60 1.79 30.80
N VAL A 36 8.33 1.82 31.19
CA VAL A 36 7.41 0.67 31.01
C VAL A 36 7.20 0.36 29.52
N GLY A 37 7.08 1.38 28.67
CA GLY A 37 7.00 1.21 27.22
C GLY A 37 8.26 0.60 26.61
N ALA A 38 9.45 0.97 27.12
CA ALA A 38 10.71 0.37 26.68
C ALA A 38 10.85 -1.09 27.13
N GLU A 39 10.41 -1.43 28.34
CA GLU A 39 10.46 -2.80 28.86
C GLU A 39 9.42 -3.74 28.23
N GLN A 40 8.20 -3.25 27.95
CA GLN A 40 7.12 -4.07 27.41
C GLN A 40 7.03 -4.03 25.87
N GLY A 41 7.50 -2.96 25.24
CA GLY A 41 7.43 -2.73 23.80
C GLY A 41 8.76 -2.93 23.04
N GLY A 42 9.91 -2.96 23.73
CA GLY A 42 11.21 -3.20 23.10
C GLY A 42 11.79 -2.02 22.29
N PHE A 43 11.19 -0.84 22.37
CA PHE A 43 11.67 0.38 21.70
C PHE A 43 12.02 1.49 22.70
N ARG A 44 13.12 2.23 22.47
CA ARG A 44 13.43 3.45 23.24
C ARG A 44 12.71 4.63 22.59
N LEU A 45 11.81 5.28 23.32
CA LEU A 45 11.11 6.49 22.87
C LEU A 45 12.06 7.70 22.87
N VAL A 46 12.98 7.77 21.89
CA VAL A 46 13.84 8.96 21.69
C VAL A 46 13.21 9.94 20.69
N ALA A 47 12.19 9.50 19.93
CA ALA A 47 11.66 10.23 18.79
C ALA A 47 10.11 10.23 18.73
N ALA A 48 9.43 10.47 19.85
CA ALA A 48 7.95 10.60 19.84
C ALA A 48 7.45 11.71 18.88
N ALA A 49 8.28 12.72 18.63
CA ALA A 49 8.02 13.80 17.66
C ALA A 49 8.05 13.36 16.19
N GLU A 50 8.66 12.20 15.90
CA GLU A 50 8.74 11.66 14.54
C GLU A 50 7.54 10.77 14.19
N VAL A 51 6.69 10.46 15.17
CA VAL A 51 5.45 9.72 14.93
C VAL A 51 4.41 10.66 14.33
N SER A 52 4.02 10.41 13.09
CA SER A 52 3.03 11.20 12.36
C SER A 52 1.59 10.72 12.63
N ALA A 53 1.39 9.44 12.91
CA ALA A 53 0.10 8.88 13.31
C ALA A 53 0.25 7.59 14.13
N VAL A 54 -0.77 7.27 14.93
CA VAL A 54 -0.89 6.00 15.67
C VAL A 54 -2.27 5.41 15.43
N ALA A 55 -2.33 4.16 14.99
CA ALA A 55 -3.55 3.39 14.86
C ALA A 55 -3.48 2.16 15.78
N VAL A 56 -4.62 1.78 16.36
CA VAL A 56 -4.74 0.56 17.16
C VAL A 56 -5.85 -0.29 16.58
N SER A 57 -5.54 -1.52 16.16
CA SER A 57 -6.53 -2.45 15.61
C SER A 57 -7.42 -3.02 16.72
N ALA A 58 -8.58 -3.56 16.33
CA ALA A 58 -9.48 -4.26 17.26
C ALA A 58 -8.83 -5.51 17.88
N SER A 59 -7.84 -6.12 17.21
CA SER A 59 -7.04 -7.23 17.72
C SER A 59 -5.88 -6.80 18.63
N GLY A 60 -5.70 -5.49 18.87
CA GLY A 60 -4.69 -4.95 19.77
C GLY A 60 -3.33 -4.67 19.14
N GLU A 61 -3.22 -4.73 17.82
CA GLU A 61 -2.02 -4.31 17.09
C GLU A 61 -1.90 -2.79 17.11
N VAL A 62 -0.71 -2.27 17.39
CA VAL A 62 -0.43 -0.82 17.37
C VAL A 62 0.45 -0.52 16.17
N THR A 63 -0.07 0.26 15.23
CA THR A 63 0.67 0.74 14.05
C THR A 63 1.11 2.18 14.29
N LEU A 64 2.40 2.46 14.13
CA LEU A 64 2.94 3.82 14.18
C LEU A 64 3.39 4.22 12.77
N ALA A 65 2.83 5.32 12.26
CA ALA A 65 3.36 5.98 11.07
C ALA A 65 4.45 6.95 11.50
N LEU A 66 5.58 6.94 10.79
CA LEU A 66 6.69 7.85 11.05
C LEU A 66 6.73 8.96 9.98
N ALA A 67 7.41 10.07 10.29
CA ALA A 67 7.69 11.13 9.33
C ALA A 67 8.58 10.59 8.19
N PRO A 68 8.53 11.16 6.97
CA PRO A 68 9.21 10.64 5.77
C PRO A 68 10.74 10.42 5.90
N ASN A 69 11.39 11.01 6.91
CA ASN A 69 12.83 10.93 7.15
C ASN A 69 13.20 10.27 8.50
N ALA A 70 12.22 9.73 9.21
CA ALA A 70 12.42 9.13 10.52
C ALA A 70 12.98 7.71 10.40
N VAL A 71 14.02 7.39 11.17
CA VAL A 71 14.69 6.09 11.15
C VAL A 71 14.47 5.38 12.50
N ALA A 72 13.72 4.28 12.49
CA ALA A 72 13.53 3.46 13.69
C ALA A 72 14.72 2.52 13.91
N MET A 73 15.59 2.85 14.86
CA MET A 73 16.68 1.97 15.29
C MET A 73 16.21 1.10 16.47
N SER A 74 15.99 -0.20 16.23
CA SER A 74 15.67 -1.16 17.30
C SER A 74 16.95 -1.66 17.96
N PRO A 75 17.15 -1.46 19.28
CA PRO A 75 18.25 -2.10 19.97
C PRO A 75 17.85 -3.56 20.22
N LYS A 76 18.45 -4.48 19.46
CA LYS A 76 18.45 -5.96 19.67
C LYS A 76 17.44 -6.75 18.81
N GLY A 77 17.94 -7.23 17.68
CA GLY A 77 17.94 -8.67 17.37
C GLY A 77 16.60 -9.40 17.14
N ARG A 78 15.51 -8.70 16.86
CA ARG A 78 14.36 -9.31 16.17
C ARG A 78 14.15 -8.52 14.90
N ASN A 79 14.29 -9.19 13.75
CA ASN A 79 13.94 -8.64 12.45
C ASN A 79 12.45 -8.27 12.49
N VAL A 80 12.15 -7.06 12.95
CA VAL A 80 10.94 -6.37 12.50
C VAL A 80 11.27 -6.08 11.05
N SER A 81 10.74 -6.92 10.15
CA SER A 81 10.84 -6.68 8.71
C SER A 81 10.52 -5.21 8.49
N ALA A 82 11.43 -4.47 7.86
CA ALA A 82 11.11 -3.14 7.36
C ALA A 82 9.72 -3.19 6.72
N PRO A 83 8.86 -2.15 6.88
CA PRO A 83 7.56 -2.13 6.22
C PRO A 83 7.81 -2.49 4.77
N VAL A 84 7.36 -3.67 4.35
CA VAL A 84 7.63 -4.09 2.99
C VAL A 84 6.83 -3.14 2.14
N GLU A 85 7.55 -2.35 1.34
CA GLU A 85 6.98 -1.26 0.58
C GLU A 85 5.84 -1.81 -0.29
N VAL A 86 4.61 -1.48 0.09
CA VAL A 86 3.42 -1.87 -0.66
C VAL A 86 3.15 -0.75 -1.64
N HIS A 87 3.78 -0.85 -2.80
CA HIS A 87 3.49 0.05 -3.91
C HIS A 87 2.12 -0.29 -4.51
N VAL A 88 1.43 0.75 -4.97
CA VAL A 88 0.27 0.61 -5.84
C VAL A 88 0.80 0.27 -7.23
N HIS A 89 0.46 -0.92 -7.71
CA HIS A 89 0.86 -1.44 -9.02
C HIS A 89 -0.30 -1.31 -10.00
N HIS A 90 -0.07 -0.76 -11.19
CA HIS A 90 -1.08 -0.73 -12.25
C HIS A 90 -1.14 -2.10 -12.95
N ILE A 91 -2.32 -2.73 -12.98
CA ILE A 91 -2.51 -4.04 -13.61
C ILE A 91 -2.19 -3.93 -15.11
N ALA A 92 -2.86 -3.02 -15.81
CA ALA A 92 -2.54 -2.57 -17.16
C ALA A 92 -1.73 -1.26 -17.10
N THR A 93 -0.54 -1.23 -17.69
CA THR A 93 0.39 -0.09 -17.54
C THR A 93 -0.09 1.17 -18.26
N ASN A 94 0.00 2.33 -17.58
CA ASN A 94 -0.24 3.67 -18.12
C ASN A 94 1.05 4.42 -18.51
N LYS A 95 2.23 3.82 -18.34
CA LYS A 95 3.55 4.49 -18.52
C LYS A 95 4.30 4.07 -19.79
N TRP A 96 3.84 3.05 -20.49
CA TRP A 96 4.55 2.42 -21.61
C TRP A 96 3.94 2.84 -22.96
N TRP A 97 3.89 4.15 -23.17
CA TRP A 97 3.37 4.76 -24.41
C TRP A 97 4.35 4.68 -25.57
N GLU A 98 5.65 4.81 -25.28
CA GLU A 98 6.72 4.88 -26.30
C GLU A 98 7.73 3.74 -26.16
N ALA A 99 7.47 2.75 -25.29
CA ALA A 99 8.39 1.67 -25.01
C ALA A 99 8.64 0.81 -26.27
N THR A 100 9.91 0.71 -26.68
CA THR A 100 10.36 -0.10 -27.83
C THR A 100 10.93 -1.46 -27.41
N HIS A 101 10.98 -1.74 -26.11
CA HIS A 101 11.47 -2.99 -25.53
C HIS A 101 10.33 -3.83 -24.94
N GLN A 102 10.59 -5.12 -24.70
CA GLN A 102 9.67 -6.05 -24.02
C GLN A 102 8.25 -6.09 -24.64
N GLY A 103 8.19 -6.00 -25.98
CA GLY A 103 6.95 -6.11 -26.75
C GLY A 103 6.07 -4.86 -26.78
N GLY A 104 6.53 -3.74 -26.19
CA GLY A 104 5.80 -2.47 -26.18
C GLY A 104 5.62 -1.84 -27.58
N PRO A 105 4.84 -0.74 -27.66
CA PRO A 105 4.21 -0.04 -26.54
C PRO A 105 2.94 -0.74 -26.06
N TRP A 106 2.77 -0.80 -24.73
CA TRP A 106 1.67 -1.50 -24.08
C TRP A 106 0.50 -0.59 -23.70
N SER A 107 0.79 0.64 -23.27
CA SER A 107 -0.26 1.59 -22.85
C SER A 107 -1.28 1.90 -23.95
N PRO A 108 -0.90 2.12 -25.23
CA PRO A 108 -1.88 2.34 -26.29
C PRO A 108 -2.82 1.15 -26.49
N ARG A 109 -2.29 -0.08 -26.40
CA ARG A 109 -3.08 -1.31 -26.55
C ARG A 109 -4.07 -1.47 -25.40
N PHE A 110 -3.65 -1.20 -24.16
CA PHE A 110 -4.56 -1.21 -23.03
C PHE A 110 -5.61 -0.11 -23.13
N GLN A 111 -5.22 1.09 -23.59
CA GLN A 111 -6.15 2.20 -23.78
C GLN A 111 -7.29 1.82 -24.73
N GLU A 112 -7.02 1.13 -25.84
CA GLU A 112 -8.06 0.65 -26.76
C GLU A 112 -9.09 -0.27 -26.08
N LEU A 113 -8.68 -1.08 -25.10
CA LEU A 113 -9.58 -1.93 -24.33
C LEU A 113 -10.41 -1.12 -23.33
N PHE A 114 -9.79 -0.18 -22.64
CA PHE A 114 -10.44 0.68 -21.65
C PHE A 114 -11.42 1.66 -22.30
N ASP A 115 -11.12 2.18 -23.48
CA ASP A 115 -12.00 3.07 -24.25
C ASP A 115 -13.32 2.37 -24.62
N ARG A 116 -13.29 1.07 -24.96
CA ARG A 116 -14.51 0.28 -25.22
C ARG A 116 -15.43 0.20 -23.99
N ALA A 117 -14.85 0.26 -22.81
CA ALA A 117 -15.54 0.26 -21.52
C ALA A 117 -15.87 1.67 -21.01
N GLY A 118 -15.44 2.74 -21.71
CA GLY A 118 -15.58 4.11 -21.22
C GLY A 118 -14.79 4.37 -19.92
N MET A 119 -13.66 3.69 -19.76
CA MET A 119 -12.82 3.70 -18.56
C MET A 119 -11.44 4.31 -18.85
N SER A 120 -10.71 4.68 -17.81
CA SER A 120 -9.35 5.24 -17.88
C SER A 120 -8.33 4.25 -17.34
N LEU A 121 -7.11 4.24 -17.90
CA LEU A 121 -5.99 3.49 -17.33
C LEU A 121 -5.59 3.97 -15.92
N ASP A 122 -6.00 5.19 -15.54
CA ASP A 122 -5.78 5.76 -14.21
C ASP A 122 -6.89 5.41 -13.21
N ASP A 123 -7.95 4.69 -13.63
CA ASP A 123 -9.02 4.29 -12.73
C ASP A 123 -8.49 3.39 -11.61
N GLU A 124 -8.98 3.59 -10.37
CA GLU A 124 -8.50 2.85 -9.20
C GLU A 124 -8.63 1.33 -9.34
N VAL A 125 -9.63 0.85 -10.10
CA VAL A 125 -9.85 -0.57 -10.38
C VAL A 125 -8.73 -1.20 -11.23
N ASN A 126 -7.96 -0.39 -11.96
CA ASN A 126 -6.76 -0.82 -12.66
C ASN A 126 -5.51 -0.84 -11.75
N THR A 127 -5.69 -0.86 -10.43
CA THR A 127 -4.59 -0.89 -9.49
C THR A 127 -4.72 -2.03 -8.48
N VAL A 128 -3.58 -2.54 -8.02
CA VAL A 128 -3.50 -3.58 -7.01
C VAL A 128 -2.30 -3.31 -6.09
N ARG A 129 -2.47 -3.62 -4.80
CA ARG A 129 -1.39 -3.54 -3.81
C ARG A 129 -0.59 -4.83 -3.84
N VAL A 130 0.70 -4.73 -4.13
CA VAL A 130 1.60 -5.90 -4.20
C VAL A 130 2.78 -5.70 -3.28
N ARG A 131 2.97 -6.67 -2.38
CA ARG A 131 4.10 -6.68 -1.47
C ARG A 131 5.37 -7.10 -2.22
N GLY A 132 6.41 -6.27 -2.17
CA GLY A 132 7.68 -6.58 -2.86
C GLY A 132 7.60 -6.44 -4.38
N HIS A 133 6.72 -5.55 -4.86
CA HIS A 133 6.61 -5.19 -6.27
C HIS A 133 7.97 -4.73 -6.82
N GLN A 134 8.40 -5.31 -7.94
CA GLN A 134 9.59 -4.94 -8.68
C GLN A 134 9.23 -4.81 -10.16
N GLY A 135 9.69 -3.76 -10.83
CA GLY A 135 9.54 -3.57 -12.27
C GLY A 135 10.85 -3.07 -12.89
N PRO A 136 10.92 -2.92 -14.23
CA PRO A 136 9.87 -3.10 -15.24
C PRO A 136 9.44 -4.56 -15.45
N HIS A 137 8.16 -4.77 -15.74
CA HIS A 137 7.58 -6.12 -15.90
C HIS A 137 7.86 -6.72 -17.27
N PRO A 138 8.07 -8.04 -17.36
CA PRO A 138 8.42 -8.71 -18.59
C PRO A 138 7.28 -8.70 -19.62
N ARG A 139 7.62 -8.98 -20.88
CA ARG A 139 6.65 -9.06 -21.99
C ARG A 139 5.50 -10.01 -21.67
N GLU A 140 5.82 -11.14 -21.05
CA GLU A 140 4.92 -12.21 -20.67
C GLU A 140 3.81 -11.73 -19.71
N TYR A 141 4.15 -10.80 -18.80
CA TYR A 141 3.14 -10.20 -17.91
C TYR A 141 2.14 -9.37 -18.71
N HIS A 142 2.66 -8.51 -19.60
CA HIS A 142 1.82 -7.63 -20.39
C HIS A 142 0.94 -8.38 -21.41
N GLU A 143 1.48 -9.44 -22.03
CA GLU A 143 0.72 -10.31 -22.93
C GLU A 143 -0.42 -11.01 -22.19
N GLU A 144 -0.16 -11.61 -21.02
CA GLU A 144 -1.18 -12.29 -20.24
C GLU A 144 -2.32 -11.34 -19.81
N VAL A 145 -1.97 -10.16 -19.28
CA VAL A 145 -2.97 -9.16 -18.89
C VAL A 145 -3.78 -8.72 -20.11
N TYR A 146 -3.14 -8.42 -21.24
CA TYR A 146 -3.83 -7.97 -22.45
C TYR A 146 -4.79 -9.04 -23.00
N GLU A 147 -4.33 -10.29 -23.11
CA GLU A 147 -5.14 -11.38 -23.64
C GLU A 147 -6.38 -11.65 -22.78
N ARG A 148 -6.22 -11.62 -21.46
CA ARG A 148 -7.34 -11.81 -20.52
C ARG A 148 -8.35 -10.68 -20.59
N LEU A 149 -7.91 -9.42 -20.55
CA LEU A 149 -8.80 -8.26 -20.67
C LEU A 149 -9.53 -8.24 -22.03
N ASN A 150 -8.83 -8.52 -23.12
CA ASN A 150 -9.42 -8.58 -24.45
C ASN A 150 -10.46 -9.71 -24.57
N LYS A 151 -10.16 -10.90 -23.99
CA LYS A 151 -11.10 -12.03 -23.94
C LYS A 151 -12.34 -11.70 -23.11
N ALA A 152 -12.18 -11.06 -21.95
CA ALA A 152 -13.29 -10.66 -21.08
C ALA A 152 -14.23 -9.67 -21.78
N LEU A 153 -13.67 -8.67 -22.46
CA LEU A 153 -14.45 -7.71 -23.25
C LEU A 153 -15.20 -8.38 -24.42
N GLY A 154 -14.61 -9.42 -25.03
CA GLY A 154 -15.22 -10.20 -26.10
C GLY A 154 -15.88 -9.34 -27.17
N ARG A 155 -17.18 -9.56 -27.42
CA ARG A 155 -18.01 -8.76 -28.35
C ARG A 155 -19.07 -7.92 -27.63
N CYS A 156 -18.77 -7.42 -26.43
CA CYS A 156 -19.68 -6.54 -25.69
C CYS A 156 -20.25 -5.42 -26.59
N ARG A 157 -21.56 -5.15 -26.48
CA ARG A 157 -22.30 -4.29 -27.42
C ARG A 157 -22.67 -2.92 -26.85
N SER A 158 -22.36 -2.66 -25.59
CA SER A 158 -22.59 -1.39 -24.92
C SER A 158 -21.46 -1.09 -23.94
N ILE A 159 -21.18 0.19 -23.72
CA ILE A 159 -20.18 0.67 -22.75
C ILE A 159 -20.41 0.03 -21.38
N GLN A 160 -21.66 -0.02 -20.91
CA GLN A 160 -21.99 -0.64 -19.62
C GLN A 160 -21.56 -2.12 -19.55
N LYS A 161 -21.87 -2.92 -20.57
CA LYS A 161 -21.50 -4.35 -20.59
C LYS A 161 -19.99 -4.55 -20.72
N CYS A 162 -19.31 -3.68 -21.46
CA CYS A 162 -17.86 -3.69 -21.56
C CYS A 162 -17.21 -3.32 -20.22
N SER A 163 -17.72 -2.30 -19.52
CA SER A 163 -17.25 -1.88 -18.20
C SER A 163 -17.45 -2.96 -17.14
N GLU A 164 -18.63 -3.59 -17.08
CA GLU A 164 -18.90 -4.70 -16.16
C GLU A 164 -17.88 -5.84 -16.36
N ALA A 165 -17.66 -6.27 -17.60
CA ALA A 165 -16.72 -7.34 -17.92
C ALA A 165 -15.25 -6.95 -17.66
N LEU A 166 -14.87 -5.70 -17.94
CA LEU A 166 -13.52 -5.22 -17.72
C LEU A 166 -13.19 -5.14 -16.22
N VAL A 167 -14.13 -4.61 -15.41
CA VAL A 167 -13.99 -4.54 -13.95
C VAL A 167 -13.89 -5.94 -13.34
N GLU A 168 -14.73 -6.88 -13.77
CA GLU A 168 -14.69 -8.27 -13.29
C GLU A 168 -13.33 -8.91 -13.56
N GLU A 169 -12.78 -8.76 -14.78
CA GLU A 169 -11.48 -9.32 -15.13
C GLU A 169 -10.32 -8.61 -14.41
N LEU A 170 -10.38 -7.28 -14.25
CA LEU A 170 -9.38 -6.54 -13.46
C LEU A 170 -9.36 -6.98 -11.99
N GLN A 171 -10.52 -7.28 -11.40
CA GLN A 171 -10.60 -7.82 -10.04
C GLN A 171 -10.00 -9.24 -9.97
N SER A 172 -10.29 -10.10 -10.95
CA SER A 172 -9.70 -11.44 -11.07
C SER A 172 -8.17 -11.39 -11.21
N LEU A 173 -7.66 -10.52 -12.10
CA LEU A 173 -6.23 -10.25 -12.27
C LEU A 173 -5.60 -9.72 -10.98
N GLY A 174 -6.23 -8.74 -10.33
CA GLY A 174 -5.76 -8.18 -9.06
C GLY A 174 -5.68 -9.23 -7.95
N ALA A 175 -6.65 -10.13 -7.86
CA ALA A 175 -6.62 -11.25 -6.92
C ALA A 175 -5.44 -12.19 -7.19
N GLU A 176 -5.20 -12.55 -8.45
CA GLU A 176 -4.06 -13.40 -8.81
C GLU A 176 -2.73 -12.68 -8.53
N ILE A 177 -2.57 -11.44 -8.99
CA ILE A 177 -1.35 -10.64 -8.83
C ILE A 177 -0.98 -10.44 -7.35
N SER A 178 -1.97 -10.29 -6.47
CA SER A 178 -1.75 -10.15 -5.03
C SER A 178 -1.57 -11.49 -4.29
N THR A 179 -1.89 -12.62 -4.93
CA THR A 179 -1.71 -13.96 -4.34
C THR A 179 -0.24 -14.39 -4.46
N GLN A 180 0.41 -14.56 -3.30
CA GLN A 180 1.82 -14.94 -3.25
C GLN A 180 2.10 -16.23 -4.05
N ASN A 181 3.15 -16.21 -4.87
CA ASN A 181 3.58 -17.33 -5.71
C ASN A 181 2.59 -17.76 -6.81
N SER A 182 1.54 -16.97 -7.09
CA SER A 182 0.77 -17.15 -8.32
C SER A 182 1.65 -16.83 -9.53
N ARG A 183 1.24 -17.29 -10.72
CA ARG A 183 1.99 -17.02 -11.95
C ARG A 183 2.20 -15.52 -12.16
N LEU A 184 1.12 -14.73 -12.09
CA LEU A 184 1.22 -13.28 -12.27
C LEU A 184 1.96 -12.56 -11.13
N ASN A 185 1.86 -13.05 -9.89
CA ASN A 185 2.60 -12.47 -8.77
C ASN A 185 4.12 -12.62 -8.95
N LEU A 186 4.58 -13.78 -9.42
CA LEU A 186 6.00 -14.02 -9.67
C LEU A 186 6.55 -13.06 -10.72
N LEU A 187 5.78 -12.78 -11.78
CA LEU A 187 6.17 -11.86 -12.86
C LEU A 187 6.27 -10.38 -12.42
N VAL A 188 5.67 -10.00 -11.27
CA VAL A 188 5.72 -8.62 -10.76
C VAL A 188 6.52 -8.47 -9.47
N THR A 189 7.12 -9.55 -8.95
CA THR A 189 7.91 -9.54 -7.71
C THR A 189 9.33 -10.06 -7.91
N GLN A 190 9.65 -10.60 -9.09
CA GLN A 190 10.97 -11.11 -9.44
C GLN A 190 11.58 -10.32 -10.61
N PRO A 191 12.89 -10.01 -10.57
CA PRO A 191 13.59 -9.30 -11.63
C PRO A 191 13.86 -10.15 -12.87
#